data_AF-A0A3P9MMW6-F1
#
_entry.id   AF-A0A3P9MMW6-F1
#
_cell.length_a   1.000
_cell.length_b   1.000
_cell.length_c   1.000
_cell.angle_alpha   90.00
_cell.angle_beta   90.00
_cell.angle_gamma   90.00
#
_symmetry.space_group_name_H-M   'P 1'
#
loop_
_entity.id
_entity.type
_entity.pdbx_description
1 polymer ?
#
loop_
_entity_poly.entity_id
_entity_poly.type
_entity_poly.pdbx_seq_one_letter_code
_entity_poly.pdbx_strand_id
1 'polypeptide(L)'
;MEEKFSRLILIPIAAVLFLMIGYQYVCPAGSNTCYFRSDQRGLFQGHPSAFELLSTEPEPDEDLPTKITSKFNFTERDLDRRVSFDIRGDDVMVFLHIQKTGGTTFGRHLVKNIQLEQPCDCMPGQRKCTCHRPGKAESWLFSRFSTGWSCGLHADWTELTNCVPGVMNKRDKKNAQKNKRNFYYITMLRDPVSRYLSEWKHVQRGATWKTALHMCDGRPPTQDELPACYSGEDWTGVSLTDFMNCPYNLANNRQVRMLADLSLVGCYNMSSMSELERGRVLLASAKVNLRNMAFYGLTEFQRKTQYLFESTFGLHFIRAFTQINSTRAASVGISEKVRWRIEGLNALDMELYEYAKELFLRRYQFNRQRQHQEERLRRRQERQRMHRTYLGQLWRLGGGGEDEEEEEVKGPEEVATTEDYSSQVVRW
;
A
#
# COMPACT_ATOMS: atom_id res chain seq x y z
N MET A 1 67.35 11.15 -26.91
CA MET A 1 66.98 11.51 -25.52
C MET A 1 65.62 12.22 -25.44
N GLU A 2 65.00 12.59 -26.57
CA GLU A 2 63.76 13.38 -26.61
C GLU A 2 62.45 12.59 -26.44
N GLU A 3 62.38 11.31 -26.81
CA GLU A 3 61.13 10.54 -26.68
C GLU A 3 60.73 10.20 -25.23
N LYS A 4 61.71 10.07 -24.34
CA LYS A 4 61.45 9.85 -22.90
C LYS A 4 60.96 11.14 -22.20
N PHE A 5 61.41 12.30 -22.68
CA PHE A 5 61.02 13.59 -22.13
C PHE A 5 59.58 13.97 -22.52
N SER A 6 59.17 13.66 -23.76
CA SER A 6 57.79 13.88 -24.24
C SER A 6 56.75 13.04 -23.46
N ARG A 7 57.05 11.77 -23.15
CA ARG A 7 56.13 10.93 -22.36
C ARG A 7 56.06 11.35 -20.89
N LEU A 8 57.15 11.87 -20.32
CA LEU A 8 57.16 12.38 -18.95
C LEU A 8 56.33 13.66 -18.77
N ILE A 9 56.15 14.45 -19.82
CA ILE A 9 55.38 15.71 -19.78
C ILE A 9 53.92 15.48 -20.19
N LEU A 10 53.65 14.59 -21.15
CA LEU A 10 52.28 14.33 -21.63
C LEU A 10 51.39 13.63 -20.61
N ILE A 11 51.94 12.72 -19.79
CA ILE A 11 51.19 11.99 -18.77
C ILE A 11 50.62 12.90 -17.67
N PRO A 12 51.38 13.82 -17.05
CA PRO A 12 50.83 14.74 -16.06
C PRO A 12 49.84 15.74 -16.68
N ILE A 13 50.05 16.19 -17.92
CA ILE A 13 49.11 17.09 -18.61
C ILE A 13 47.78 16.37 -18.88
N ALA A 14 47.82 15.12 -19.34
CA ALA A 14 46.61 14.31 -19.54
C ALA A 14 45.88 14.05 -18.22
N ALA A 15 46.60 13.81 -17.12
CA ALA A 15 46.00 13.63 -15.79
C ALA A 15 45.31 14.89 -15.28
N VAL A 16 45.91 16.07 -15.48
CA VAL A 16 45.30 17.36 -15.13
C VAL A 16 44.05 17.62 -15.97
N LEU A 17 44.07 17.34 -17.28
CA LEU A 17 42.91 17.47 -18.14
C LEU A 17 41.77 16.53 -17.73
N PHE A 18 42.08 15.28 -17.35
CA PHE A 18 41.08 14.33 -16.86
C PHE A 18 40.47 14.78 -15.52
N LEU A 19 41.27 15.36 -14.63
CA LEU A 19 40.80 15.96 -13.37
C LEU A 19 39.90 17.18 -13.61
N MET A 20 40.25 18.03 -14.57
CA MET A 20 39.43 19.20 -14.93
C MET A 20 38.09 18.80 -15.56
N ILE A 21 38.08 17.79 -16.43
CA ILE A 21 36.85 17.24 -17.03
C ILE A 21 36.00 16.55 -15.96
N GLY A 22 36.62 15.77 -15.06
CA GLY A 22 35.94 15.17 -13.91
C GLY A 22 35.33 16.23 -12.99
N TYR A 23 36.06 17.32 -12.72
CA TYR A 23 35.59 18.42 -11.89
C TYR A 23 34.39 19.16 -12.50
N GLN A 24 34.36 19.34 -13.82
CA GLN A 24 33.21 19.92 -14.53
C GLN A 24 31.97 19.01 -14.51
N TYR A 25 32.14 17.68 -14.43
CA TYR A 25 31.03 16.74 -14.26
C TYR A 25 30.50 16.69 -12.82
N VAL A 26 31.36 16.95 -11.83
CA VAL A 26 30.98 16.95 -10.40
C VAL A 26 30.40 18.30 -9.96
N CYS A 27 30.89 19.42 -10.50
CA CYS A 27 30.36 20.76 -10.24
C CYS A 27 30.20 21.55 -11.56
N PRO A 28 28.99 21.53 -12.16
CA PRO A 28 28.69 22.29 -13.37
C PRO A 28 28.84 23.79 -13.12
N ALA A 29 29.45 24.52 -14.05
CA ALA A 29 29.64 25.96 -13.98
C ALA A 29 28.29 26.70 -14.05
N GLY A 30 27.66 26.88 -12.90
CA GLY A 30 26.36 27.55 -12.76
C GLY A 30 25.81 27.62 -11.33
N SER A 31 26.41 26.95 -10.35
CA SER A 31 25.95 26.98 -8.95
C SER A 31 27.09 27.30 -7.98
N ASN A 32 27.01 28.45 -7.31
CA ASN A 32 27.90 28.82 -6.21
C ASN A 32 27.63 27.95 -4.98
N THR A 33 28.30 26.80 -4.85
CA THR A 33 28.74 26.13 -3.60
C THR A 33 29.15 24.67 -3.89
N CYS A 34 30.42 24.33 -3.71
CA CYS A 34 30.94 22.96 -3.84
C CYS A 34 31.79 22.68 -2.57
N TYR A 35 31.23 21.99 -1.56
CA TYR A 35 31.93 21.66 -0.31
C TYR A 35 32.59 20.28 -0.39
N PHE A 36 33.92 20.23 -0.20
CA PHE A 36 34.64 19.00 0.14
C PHE A 36 34.40 18.66 1.61
N ARG A 37 33.80 17.51 1.90
CA ARG A 37 33.65 16.98 3.27
C ARG A 37 35.02 16.43 3.72
N SER A 38 35.79 17.29 4.39
CA SER A 38 37.00 16.92 5.13
C SER A 38 36.61 16.09 6.35
N ASP A 39 37.04 14.82 6.38
CA ASP A 39 36.98 13.97 7.57
C ASP A 39 38.22 14.26 8.43
N GLN A 40 38.12 15.27 9.28
CA GLN A 40 39.02 15.48 10.41
C GLN A 40 38.25 15.26 11.71
N ARG A 41 38.17 14.00 12.14
CA ARG A 41 37.97 13.68 13.55
C ARG A 41 39.32 13.33 14.15
N GLY A 42 39.90 14.32 14.83
CA GLY A 42 41.00 14.13 15.75
C GLY A 42 40.60 13.23 16.91
N LEU A 43 41.59 12.46 17.38
CA LEU A 43 41.66 11.79 18.68
C LEU A 43 41.05 12.68 19.78
N PHE A 44 39.92 12.28 20.35
CA PHE A 44 39.62 12.33 21.79
C PHE A 44 38.38 11.46 22.02
N GLN A 45 38.63 10.25 22.52
CA GLN A 45 37.63 9.23 22.80
C GLN A 45 37.02 9.50 24.18
N GLY A 46 35.90 10.23 24.22
CA GLY A 46 34.97 10.23 25.34
C GLY A 46 33.76 9.39 24.95
N HIS A 47 33.58 8.24 25.60
CA HIS A 47 32.39 7.41 25.42
C HIS A 47 31.11 8.22 25.73
N PRO A 48 30.13 8.31 24.82
CA PRO A 48 28.83 8.84 25.20
C PRO A 48 28.14 7.83 26.11
N SER A 49 27.66 8.32 27.25
CA SER A 49 26.83 7.59 28.20
C SER A 49 25.58 7.05 27.49
N ALA A 50 25.20 5.80 27.79
CA ALA A 50 24.01 5.12 27.28
C ALA A 50 22.67 5.85 27.57
N PHE A 51 22.71 6.98 28.29
CA PHE A 51 21.57 7.83 28.60
C PHE A 51 21.18 8.78 27.44
N GLU A 52 22.12 9.21 26.59
CA GLU A 52 21.83 10.22 25.54
C GLU A 52 21.18 9.64 24.27
N LEU A 53 21.34 8.35 24.01
CA LEU A 53 20.61 7.63 22.95
C LEU A 53 19.14 7.35 23.29
N LEU A 54 18.70 7.72 24.50
CA LEU A 54 17.38 7.37 25.03
C LEU A 54 16.30 8.44 24.80
N SER A 55 16.67 9.60 24.24
CA SER A 55 15.78 10.78 24.15
C SER A 55 15.48 11.26 22.72
N THR A 56 15.98 10.60 21.68
CA THR A 56 15.60 10.94 20.31
C THR A 56 14.23 10.32 20.00
N GLU A 57 13.17 11.07 20.30
CA GLU A 57 11.85 10.87 19.70
C GLU A 57 12.04 10.80 18.17
N PRO A 58 11.45 9.81 17.47
CA PRO A 58 11.55 9.77 16.02
C PRO A 58 10.83 10.98 15.43
N GLU A 59 11.55 11.73 14.60
CA GLU A 59 11.03 12.86 13.82
C GLU A 59 9.65 12.54 13.22
N PRO A 60 8.67 13.46 13.31
CA PRO A 60 7.37 13.29 12.66
C PRO A 60 7.57 13.13 11.15
N ASP A 61 6.83 12.22 10.52
CA ASP A 61 6.77 12.14 9.04
C ASP A 61 6.33 13.52 8.50
N GLU A 62 7.27 14.29 7.95
CA GLU A 62 7.06 15.68 7.44
C GLU A 62 5.97 15.80 6.37
N ASP A 63 5.52 14.67 5.79
CA ASP A 63 4.52 14.57 4.74
C ASP A 63 3.06 14.54 5.23
N LEU A 64 2.80 14.70 6.54
CA LEU A 64 1.46 14.54 7.10
C LEU A 64 0.93 15.86 7.70
N PRO A 65 -0.18 16.42 7.17
CA PRO A 65 -0.85 17.51 7.88
C PRO A 65 -1.28 17.00 9.26
N THR A 66 -0.84 17.70 10.30
CA THR A 66 -1.05 17.41 11.73
C THR A 66 -2.53 17.33 12.14
N LYS A 67 -3.44 17.70 11.23
CA LYS A 67 -4.88 17.51 11.34
C LYS A 67 -5.44 17.18 9.96
N ILE A 68 -5.71 15.91 9.68
CA ILE A 68 -6.68 15.57 8.62
C ILE A 68 -8.02 16.08 9.14
N THR A 69 -8.53 17.18 8.58
CA THR A 69 -9.90 17.61 8.84
C THR A 69 -10.83 16.51 8.37
N SER A 70 -11.57 15.94 9.32
CA SER A 70 -12.37 14.74 9.11
C SER A 70 -13.60 15.03 8.26
N LYS A 71 -13.54 14.81 6.94
CA LYS A 71 -14.73 14.94 6.09
C LYS A 71 -15.69 13.76 6.29
N PHE A 72 -15.15 12.57 6.57
CA PHE A 72 -15.94 11.36 6.76
C PHE A 72 -15.77 10.79 8.17
N ASN A 73 -16.84 10.22 8.71
CA ASN A 73 -16.83 9.56 10.01
C ASN A 73 -16.51 8.07 9.84
N PHE A 74 -15.28 7.68 10.22
CA PHE A 74 -14.81 6.29 10.18
C PHE A 74 -14.74 5.72 11.58
N THR A 75 -15.29 4.52 11.76
CA THR A 75 -15.21 3.79 13.03
C THR A 75 -13.84 3.13 13.18
N GLU A 76 -13.46 2.73 14.40
CA GLU A 76 -12.26 1.91 14.61
C GLU A 76 -12.32 0.60 13.80
N ARG A 77 -13.51 -0.01 13.72
CA ARG A 77 -13.75 -1.16 12.85
C ARG A 77 -13.45 -0.84 11.39
N ASP A 78 -13.58 0.39 10.90
CA ASP A 78 -13.23 0.72 9.51
C ASP A 78 -11.71 0.85 9.28
N LEU A 79 -10.97 1.17 10.34
CA LEU A 79 -9.53 1.40 10.34
C LEU A 79 -8.72 0.12 10.62
N ASP A 80 -9.20 -0.76 11.50
CA ASP A 80 -8.56 -2.04 11.78
C ASP A 80 -9.00 -3.10 10.76
N ARG A 81 -8.06 -3.52 9.92
CA ARG A 81 -8.27 -4.51 8.85
C ARG A 81 -7.35 -5.72 8.98
N ARG A 82 -6.78 -5.98 10.15
CA ARG A 82 -5.96 -7.19 10.36
C ARG A 82 -6.76 -8.44 10.03
N VAL A 83 -6.16 -9.29 9.22
CA VAL A 83 -6.68 -10.58 8.80
C VAL A 83 -5.69 -11.64 9.26
N SER A 84 -6.18 -12.67 9.95
CA SER A 84 -5.40 -13.89 10.19
C SER A 84 -5.43 -14.73 8.91
N PHE A 85 -4.56 -14.38 7.96
CA PHE A 85 -4.52 -15.02 6.65
C PHE A 85 -3.76 -16.34 6.71
N ASP A 86 -4.48 -17.46 6.60
CA ASP A 86 -3.88 -18.78 6.60
C ASP A 86 -3.68 -19.32 5.18
N ILE A 87 -2.44 -19.17 4.68
CA ILE A 87 -2.05 -19.67 3.36
C ILE A 87 -2.10 -21.21 3.27
N ARG A 88 -1.97 -21.94 4.38
CA ARG A 88 -2.02 -23.42 4.41
C ARG A 88 -3.46 -23.95 4.54
N GLY A 89 -4.33 -23.14 5.13
CA GLY A 89 -5.77 -23.37 5.27
C GLY A 89 -6.57 -23.18 3.98
N ASP A 90 -7.75 -22.57 4.09
CA ASP A 90 -8.74 -22.43 3.01
C ASP A 90 -8.87 -20.98 2.49
N ASP A 91 -8.03 -20.07 2.98
CA ASP A 91 -8.10 -18.64 2.67
C ASP A 91 -7.62 -18.33 1.25
N VAL A 92 -8.37 -17.49 0.54
CA VAL A 92 -8.07 -17.07 -0.84
C VAL A 92 -8.06 -15.55 -0.93
N MET A 93 -6.95 -15.00 -1.39
CA MET A 93 -6.84 -13.58 -1.74
C MET A 93 -7.37 -13.35 -3.16
N VAL A 94 -8.26 -12.39 -3.35
CA VAL A 94 -8.89 -12.10 -4.65
C VAL A 94 -8.52 -10.68 -5.09
N PHE A 95 -7.71 -10.55 -6.14
CA PHE A 95 -7.29 -9.24 -6.65
C PHE A 95 -8.22 -8.74 -7.76
N LEU A 96 -9.09 -7.78 -7.43
CA LEU A 96 -9.91 -7.03 -8.37
C LEU A 96 -9.04 -5.95 -9.05
N HIS A 97 -8.68 -6.18 -10.31
CA HIS A 97 -7.79 -5.30 -11.06
C HIS A 97 -8.58 -4.33 -11.94
N ILE A 98 -8.75 -3.10 -11.46
CA ILE A 98 -9.33 -2.00 -12.24
C ILE A 98 -8.31 -1.50 -13.28
N GLN A 99 -8.76 -1.21 -14.51
CA GLN A 99 -7.87 -0.73 -15.55
C GLN A 99 -7.16 0.57 -15.10
N LYS A 100 -5.85 0.60 -15.35
CA LYS A 100 -4.98 1.79 -15.23
C LYS A 100 -4.73 2.31 -13.80
N THR A 101 -4.99 1.50 -12.78
CA THR A 101 -4.69 1.79 -11.37
C THR A 101 -3.35 1.20 -10.90
N GLY A 102 -2.39 1.00 -11.80
CA GLY A 102 -1.10 0.39 -11.44
C GLY A 102 -1.17 -1.12 -11.13
N GLY A 103 -2.32 -1.77 -11.34
CA GLY A 103 -2.52 -3.18 -10.97
C GLY A 103 -1.62 -4.19 -11.68
N THR A 104 -1.01 -3.85 -12.82
CA THR A 104 0.04 -4.69 -13.42
C THR A 104 1.29 -4.75 -12.52
N THR A 105 1.70 -3.64 -11.90
CA THR A 105 2.84 -3.61 -10.99
C THR A 105 2.49 -4.29 -9.67
N PHE A 106 1.36 -3.92 -9.07
CA PHE A 106 0.90 -4.52 -7.83
C PHE A 106 0.69 -6.04 -7.94
N GLY A 107 0.01 -6.49 -9.01
CA GLY A 107 -0.18 -7.92 -9.26
C GLY A 107 1.13 -8.69 -9.43
N ARG A 108 2.19 -8.08 -9.98
CA ARG A 108 3.52 -8.69 -10.03
C ARG A 108 4.14 -8.80 -8.65
N HIS A 109 3.94 -7.81 -7.77
CA HIS A 109 4.40 -7.93 -6.39
C HIS A 109 3.73 -9.11 -5.67
N LEU A 110 2.44 -9.35 -5.90
CA LEU A 110 1.72 -10.48 -5.29
C LEU A 110 2.30 -11.85 -5.68
N VAL A 111 2.73 -12.03 -6.94
CA VAL A 111 3.22 -13.32 -7.42
C VAL A 111 4.74 -13.50 -7.36
N LYS A 112 5.52 -12.42 -7.25
CA LYS A 112 7.00 -12.48 -7.33
C LYS A 112 7.75 -11.83 -6.16
N ASN A 113 7.07 -11.08 -5.31
CA ASN A 113 7.74 -10.23 -4.32
C ASN A 113 7.28 -10.47 -2.89
N ILE A 114 6.35 -11.41 -2.63
CA ILE A 114 5.98 -11.78 -1.26
C ILE A 114 6.96 -12.86 -0.76
N GLN A 115 7.44 -12.71 0.47
CA GLN A 115 8.23 -13.73 1.15
C GLN A 115 7.29 -14.86 1.60
N LEU A 116 7.40 -16.00 0.95
CA LEU A 116 6.55 -17.18 1.17
C LEU A 116 7.42 -18.40 1.45
N GLU A 117 6.91 -19.33 2.25
CA GLU A 117 7.50 -20.66 2.44
C GLU A 117 7.62 -21.40 1.09
N GLN A 118 6.54 -21.37 0.29
CA GLN A 118 6.52 -21.86 -1.08
C GLN A 118 6.19 -20.70 -2.03
N PRO A 119 7.19 -20.15 -2.75
CA PRO A 119 6.97 -19.10 -3.73
C PRO A 119 6.08 -19.55 -4.89
N CYS A 120 5.47 -18.60 -5.60
CA CYS A 120 4.79 -18.94 -6.85
C CYS A 120 5.81 -19.35 -7.92
N ASP A 121 5.48 -20.39 -8.69
CA ASP A 121 6.27 -20.80 -9.84
C ASP A 121 5.90 -19.97 -11.07
N CYS A 122 6.83 -19.15 -11.55
CA CYS A 122 6.64 -18.22 -12.66
C CYS A 122 7.61 -18.54 -13.80
N MET A 123 7.24 -19.46 -14.70
CA MET A 123 8.06 -19.81 -15.86
C MET A 123 8.32 -18.61 -16.78
N PRO A 124 9.56 -18.41 -17.27
CA PRO A 124 9.86 -17.42 -18.30
C PRO A 124 8.97 -17.58 -19.54
N GLY A 125 8.51 -16.47 -20.12
CA GLY A 125 7.60 -16.48 -21.27
C GLY A 125 6.13 -16.70 -20.93
N GLN A 126 5.80 -17.30 -19.78
CA GLN A 126 4.41 -17.43 -19.33
C GLN A 126 3.93 -16.17 -18.63
N ARG A 127 2.72 -15.74 -18.97
CA ARG A 127 2.07 -14.59 -18.30
C ARG A 127 1.43 -14.97 -16.97
N LYS A 128 1.23 -16.26 -16.71
CA LYS A 128 0.54 -16.80 -15.53
C LYS A 128 1.56 -17.60 -14.70
N CYS A 129 1.54 -17.40 -13.39
CA CYS A 129 2.31 -18.15 -12.42
C CYS A 129 1.43 -19.15 -11.68
N THR A 130 2.03 -20.20 -11.15
CA THR A 130 1.36 -21.20 -10.32
C THR A 130 1.59 -20.85 -8.84
N CYS A 131 0.59 -20.21 -8.22
CA CYS A 131 0.63 -19.80 -6.81
C CYS A 131 -0.11 -20.81 -5.93
N HIS A 132 0.54 -21.94 -5.65
CA HIS A 132 -0.03 -23.02 -4.85
C HIS A 132 0.26 -22.88 -3.37
N ARG A 133 -0.62 -23.42 -2.53
CA ARG A 133 -0.39 -23.57 -1.09
C ARG A 133 0.80 -24.51 -0.84
N PRO A 134 1.52 -24.37 0.28
CA PRO A 134 2.56 -25.33 0.67
C PRO A 134 2.00 -26.76 0.71
N GLY A 135 2.56 -27.66 -0.09
CA GLY A 135 2.18 -29.09 -0.12
C GLY A 135 0.81 -29.43 -0.74
N LYS A 136 0.08 -28.48 -1.35
CA LYS A 136 -1.21 -28.75 -2.03
C LYS A 136 -1.25 -28.13 -3.42
N ALA A 137 -1.93 -28.78 -4.36
CA ALA A 137 -2.15 -28.25 -5.72
C ALA A 137 -3.35 -27.27 -5.81
N GLU A 138 -3.52 -26.44 -4.79
CA GLU A 138 -4.62 -25.47 -4.67
C GLU A 138 -4.07 -24.05 -4.66
N SER A 139 -4.76 -23.12 -5.33
CA SER A 139 -4.33 -21.72 -5.38
C SER A 139 -4.82 -20.92 -4.18
N TRP A 140 -3.92 -20.20 -3.51
CA TRP A 140 -4.27 -19.23 -2.45
C TRP A 140 -4.53 -17.81 -2.99
N LEU A 141 -4.18 -17.56 -4.26
CA LEU A 141 -4.34 -16.27 -4.92
C LEU A 141 -5.19 -16.40 -6.19
N PHE A 142 -6.29 -15.64 -6.26
CA PHE A 142 -7.09 -15.44 -7.46
C PHE A 142 -6.74 -14.07 -8.08
N SER A 143 -6.09 -14.10 -9.24
CA SER A 143 -5.64 -12.89 -9.93
C SER A 143 -5.31 -13.17 -11.40
N ARG A 144 -5.18 -12.11 -12.20
CA ARG A 144 -4.67 -12.18 -13.58
C ARG A 144 -3.38 -13.02 -13.71
N PHE A 145 -2.45 -12.87 -12.77
CA PHE A 145 -1.13 -13.50 -12.86
C PHE A 145 -1.05 -14.86 -12.14
N SER A 146 -2.14 -15.35 -11.54
CA SER A 146 -2.19 -16.67 -10.91
C SER A 146 -3.23 -17.58 -11.57
N THR A 147 -4.50 -17.20 -11.53
CA THR A 147 -5.61 -17.98 -12.11
C THR A 147 -5.93 -17.54 -13.54
N GLY A 148 -5.47 -16.35 -13.95
CA GLY A 148 -5.83 -15.76 -15.23
C GLY A 148 -7.15 -14.99 -15.15
N TRP A 149 -7.84 -14.86 -16.28
CA TRP A 149 -9.14 -14.19 -16.36
C TRP A 149 -10.30 -15.19 -16.27
N SER A 150 -10.26 -16.08 -15.26
CA SER A 150 -11.24 -17.18 -15.13
C SER A 150 -12.69 -16.70 -14.94
N CYS A 151 -12.89 -15.47 -14.48
CA CYS A 151 -14.20 -14.84 -14.30
C CYS A 151 -14.48 -13.70 -15.29
N GLY A 152 -13.70 -13.59 -16.37
CA GLY A 152 -13.79 -12.49 -17.33
C GLY A 152 -12.58 -11.55 -17.28
N LEU A 153 -12.30 -10.91 -18.42
CA LEU A 153 -11.22 -9.94 -18.55
C LEU A 153 -11.54 -8.69 -17.72
N HIS A 154 -10.68 -8.38 -16.74
CA HIS A 154 -10.91 -7.28 -15.79
C HIS A 154 -12.25 -7.40 -15.06
N ALA A 155 -12.60 -8.62 -14.65
CA ALA A 155 -13.81 -8.90 -13.88
C ALA A 155 -13.98 -7.93 -12.71
N ASP A 156 -15.14 -7.28 -12.64
CA ASP A 156 -15.47 -6.30 -11.61
C ASP A 156 -16.01 -6.93 -10.32
N TRP A 157 -16.45 -6.11 -9.35
CA TRP A 157 -16.97 -6.60 -8.07
C TRP A 157 -18.21 -7.49 -8.27
N THR A 158 -19.11 -7.11 -9.18
CA THR A 158 -20.34 -7.86 -9.48
C THR A 158 -19.98 -9.20 -10.12
N GLU A 159 -19.03 -9.22 -11.05
CA GLU A 159 -18.59 -10.45 -11.70
C GLU A 159 -17.83 -11.38 -10.74
N LEU A 160 -16.88 -10.84 -9.96
CA LEU A 160 -16.02 -11.65 -9.10
C LEU A 160 -16.75 -12.25 -7.90
N THR A 161 -17.67 -11.52 -7.28
CA THR A 161 -18.45 -12.04 -6.13
C THR A 161 -19.38 -13.17 -6.53
N ASN A 162 -19.93 -13.12 -7.74
CA ASN A 162 -20.80 -14.16 -8.28
C ASN A 162 -20.03 -15.34 -8.90
N CYS A 163 -18.79 -15.15 -9.37
CA CYS A 163 -18.03 -16.18 -10.08
C CYS A 163 -16.97 -16.91 -9.24
N VAL A 164 -16.19 -16.19 -8.41
CA VAL A 164 -15.00 -16.74 -7.75
C VAL A 164 -15.31 -17.94 -6.85
N PRO A 165 -16.34 -17.93 -5.99
CA PRO A 165 -16.67 -19.10 -5.17
C PRO A 165 -16.95 -20.35 -6.03
N GLY A 166 -17.66 -20.19 -7.14
CA GLY A 166 -17.96 -21.29 -8.06
C GLY A 166 -16.70 -21.84 -8.75
N VAL A 167 -15.79 -20.97 -9.19
CA VAL A 167 -14.53 -21.39 -9.84
C VAL A 167 -13.59 -22.09 -8.86
N MET A 168 -13.46 -21.55 -7.64
CA MET A 168 -12.54 -22.05 -6.65
C MET A 168 -13.01 -23.36 -6.01
N ASN A 169 -14.32 -23.56 -5.87
CA ASN A 169 -14.90 -24.78 -5.26
C ASN A 169 -15.11 -25.94 -6.26
N LYS A 170 -15.21 -25.66 -7.57
CA LYS A 170 -15.42 -26.69 -8.61
C LYS A 170 -14.31 -27.75 -8.69
N ARG A 171 -13.11 -27.47 -8.15
CA ARG A 171 -12.00 -28.43 -8.10
C ARG A 171 -12.11 -29.45 -6.96
N ASP A 172 -12.99 -29.21 -5.97
CA ASP A 172 -13.12 -30.03 -4.75
C ASP A 172 -14.46 -30.78 -4.70
N LYS A 173 -14.94 -31.32 -5.83
CA LYS A 173 -16.24 -32.02 -5.91
C LYS A 173 -16.39 -33.19 -4.93
N LYS A 174 -15.30 -33.75 -4.39
CA LYS A 174 -15.34 -34.82 -3.37
C LYS A 174 -15.52 -34.31 -1.93
N ASN A 175 -15.28 -33.02 -1.64
CA ASN A 175 -15.29 -32.45 -0.29
C ASN A 175 -16.03 -31.09 -0.17
N ALA A 176 -16.82 -30.72 -1.18
CA ALA A 176 -17.48 -29.40 -1.29
C ALA A 176 -18.36 -29.01 -0.08
N GLN A 177 -18.83 -29.98 0.71
CA GLN A 177 -19.64 -29.75 1.92
C GLN A 177 -18.81 -29.32 3.15
N LYS A 178 -17.47 -29.49 3.14
CA LYS A 178 -16.63 -29.40 4.37
C LYS A 178 -15.83 -28.10 4.54
N ASN A 179 -15.47 -27.38 3.48
CA ASN A 179 -14.56 -26.23 3.61
C ASN A 179 -15.18 -24.93 3.08
N LYS A 180 -15.74 -24.12 3.98
CA LYS A 180 -16.13 -22.74 3.68
C LYS A 180 -14.87 -21.90 3.52
N ARG A 181 -14.43 -21.68 2.27
CA ARG A 181 -13.28 -20.82 1.95
C ARG A 181 -13.57 -19.37 2.29
N ASN A 182 -12.57 -18.68 2.87
CA ASN A 182 -12.65 -17.24 3.09
C ASN A 182 -12.05 -16.50 1.89
N PHE A 183 -12.79 -15.53 1.34
CA PHE A 183 -12.33 -14.72 0.21
C PHE A 183 -11.98 -13.30 0.66
N TYR A 184 -10.71 -12.95 0.58
CA TYR A 184 -10.20 -11.62 0.93
C TYR A 184 -10.01 -10.79 -0.34
N TYR A 185 -11.01 -9.97 -0.64
CA TYR A 185 -10.97 -9.08 -1.80
C TYR A 185 -10.01 -7.92 -1.55
N ILE A 186 -9.19 -7.64 -2.56
CA ILE A 186 -8.27 -6.51 -2.58
C ILE A 186 -8.29 -5.77 -3.92
N THR A 187 -7.94 -4.50 -3.92
CA THR A 187 -7.86 -3.70 -5.16
C THR A 187 -6.81 -2.58 -5.08
N MET A 188 -6.63 -1.87 -6.20
CA MET A 188 -5.81 -0.66 -6.31
C MET A 188 -6.64 0.45 -6.94
N LEU A 189 -6.57 1.65 -6.37
CA LEU A 189 -7.18 2.86 -6.93
C LEU A 189 -6.13 3.87 -7.39
N ARG A 190 -6.62 4.88 -8.10
CA ARG A 190 -5.82 5.99 -8.61
C ARG A 190 -6.68 7.23 -8.74
N ASP A 191 -6.05 8.40 -8.61
CA ASP A 191 -6.63 9.69 -8.94
C ASP A 191 -7.39 9.61 -10.28
N PRO A 192 -8.69 9.95 -10.30
CA PRO A 192 -9.54 9.72 -11.47
C PRO A 192 -9.06 10.40 -12.74
N VAL A 193 -8.55 11.63 -12.65
CA VAL A 193 -8.01 12.36 -13.80
C VAL A 193 -6.80 11.62 -14.38
N SER A 194 -5.84 11.27 -13.51
CA SER A 194 -4.63 10.53 -13.90
C SER A 194 -4.95 9.14 -14.47
N ARG A 195 -5.94 8.45 -13.88
CA ARG A 195 -6.44 7.15 -14.34
C ARG A 195 -7.10 7.26 -15.71
N TYR A 196 -7.98 8.24 -15.90
CA TYR A 196 -8.71 8.51 -17.14
C TYR A 196 -7.76 8.84 -18.30
N LEU A 197 -6.81 9.75 -18.09
CA LEU A 197 -5.77 10.07 -19.09
C LEU A 197 -4.89 8.86 -19.42
N SER A 198 -4.56 8.04 -18.41
CA SER A 198 -3.80 6.80 -18.63
C SER A 198 -4.57 5.79 -19.47
N GLU A 199 -5.89 5.76 -19.33
CA GLU A 199 -6.80 4.93 -20.12
C GLU A 199 -6.91 5.44 -21.54
N TRP A 200 -7.19 6.72 -21.74
CA TRP A 200 -7.18 7.36 -23.06
C TRP A 200 -5.90 7.03 -23.83
N LYS A 201 -4.73 7.25 -23.22
CA LYS A 201 -3.45 6.90 -23.86
C LYS A 201 -3.31 5.42 -24.17
N HIS A 202 -3.99 4.53 -23.45
CA HIS A 202 -4.00 3.09 -23.72
C HIS A 202 -4.92 2.73 -24.88
N VAL A 203 -6.08 3.36 -24.93
CA VAL A 203 -7.05 3.19 -26.00
C VAL A 203 -6.52 3.76 -27.31
N GLN A 204 -5.89 4.94 -27.26
CA GLN A 204 -5.21 5.58 -28.40
C GLN A 204 -4.16 4.67 -29.08
N ARG A 205 -3.64 3.65 -28.38
CA ARG A 205 -2.67 2.68 -28.91
C ARG A 205 -3.25 1.27 -29.10
N GLY A 206 -4.58 1.15 -29.21
CA GLY A 206 -5.28 -0.09 -29.57
C GLY A 206 -5.85 -0.92 -28.42
N ALA A 207 -5.86 -0.43 -27.17
CA ALA A 207 -6.53 -1.16 -26.10
C ALA A 207 -8.05 -0.97 -26.17
N THR A 208 -8.80 -2.08 -26.16
CA THR A 208 -10.27 -2.05 -26.16
C THR A 208 -10.87 -2.76 -24.94
N TRP A 209 -10.22 -3.82 -24.47
CA TRP A 209 -10.80 -4.78 -23.52
C TRP A 209 -12.14 -5.37 -23.97
N LYS A 210 -12.40 -5.42 -25.28
CA LYS A 210 -13.69 -5.86 -25.88
C LYS A 210 -14.13 -7.29 -25.55
N THR A 211 -13.25 -8.12 -24.98
CA THR A 211 -13.57 -9.48 -24.52
C THR A 211 -13.93 -9.52 -23.02
N ALA A 212 -14.15 -8.37 -22.38
CA ALA A 212 -14.73 -8.31 -21.05
C ALA A 212 -16.20 -8.79 -21.13
N LEU A 213 -16.63 -9.58 -20.15
CA LEU A 213 -17.95 -10.21 -20.21
C LEU A 213 -19.04 -9.27 -19.72
N HIS A 214 -18.73 -8.43 -18.72
CA HIS A 214 -19.69 -7.51 -18.10
C HIS A 214 -20.90 -8.27 -17.53
N MET A 215 -20.67 -9.44 -16.94
CA MET A 215 -21.73 -10.28 -16.40
C MET A 215 -22.43 -9.59 -15.23
N CYS A 216 -23.76 -9.44 -15.33
CA CYS A 216 -24.61 -8.95 -14.26
C CYS A 216 -25.97 -9.66 -14.35
N ASP A 217 -26.52 -10.06 -13.20
CA ASP A 217 -27.76 -10.86 -13.12
C ASP A 217 -27.78 -12.08 -14.05
N GLY A 218 -26.63 -12.75 -14.17
CA GLY A 218 -26.49 -14.01 -14.92
C GLY A 218 -26.38 -13.87 -16.44
N ARG A 219 -26.28 -12.65 -16.99
CA ARG A 219 -26.09 -12.42 -18.44
C ARG A 219 -25.11 -11.29 -18.77
N PRO A 220 -24.50 -11.29 -19.96
CA PRO A 220 -23.79 -10.12 -20.48
C PRO A 220 -24.79 -9.05 -20.95
N PRO A 221 -24.37 -7.77 -21.06
CA PRO A 221 -25.20 -6.71 -21.63
C PRO A 221 -25.40 -6.91 -23.14
N THR A 222 -26.51 -6.41 -23.67
CA THR A 222 -26.73 -6.33 -25.11
C THR A 222 -25.93 -5.17 -25.72
N GLN A 223 -25.82 -5.15 -27.05
CA GLN A 223 -25.17 -4.05 -27.77
C GLN A 223 -25.91 -2.70 -27.60
N ASP A 224 -27.22 -2.75 -27.32
CA ASP A 224 -28.05 -1.58 -27.03
C ASP A 224 -27.83 -1.05 -25.61
N GLU A 225 -27.63 -1.96 -24.64
CA GLU A 225 -27.32 -1.61 -23.25
C GLU A 225 -25.89 -1.07 -23.09
N LEU A 226 -24.96 -1.54 -23.92
CA LEU A 226 -23.55 -1.14 -23.88
C LEU A 226 -22.98 -0.90 -25.29
N PRO A 227 -23.32 0.23 -25.93
CA PRO A 227 -22.81 0.56 -27.25
C PRO A 227 -21.30 0.82 -27.26
N ALA A 228 -20.63 0.46 -28.36
CA ALA A 228 -19.22 0.77 -28.56
C ALA A 228 -19.02 2.24 -28.95
N CYS A 229 -17.94 2.86 -28.45
CA CYS A 229 -17.55 4.22 -28.83
C CYS A 229 -16.80 4.32 -30.17
N TYR A 230 -16.53 3.19 -30.82
CA TYR A 230 -15.73 3.12 -32.03
C TYR A 230 -16.36 2.13 -33.01
N SER A 231 -16.13 2.38 -34.30
CA SER A 231 -16.46 1.46 -35.39
C SER A 231 -15.22 0.61 -35.74
N GLY A 232 -15.41 -0.68 -36.03
CA GLY A 232 -14.33 -1.56 -36.44
C GLY A 232 -13.64 -2.29 -35.30
N GLU A 233 -12.33 -2.54 -35.42
CA GLU A 233 -11.61 -3.43 -34.51
C GLU A 233 -11.24 -2.81 -33.15
N ASP A 234 -10.83 -1.54 -33.16
CA ASP A 234 -10.40 -0.77 -31.99
C ASP A 234 -10.60 0.75 -32.17
N TRP A 235 -10.13 1.52 -31.19
CA TRP A 235 -10.21 2.99 -31.17
C TRP A 235 -8.80 3.64 -31.26
N THR A 236 -7.91 3.03 -32.04
CA THR A 236 -6.54 3.53 -32.26
C THR A 236 -6.55 4.95 -32.82
N GLY A 237 -5.63 5.79 -32.32
CA GLY A 237 -5.50 7.18 -32.77
C GLY A 237 -6.50 8.16 -32.17
N VAL A 238 -7.48 7.71 -31.38
CA VAL A 238 -8.53 8.59 -30.80
C VAL A 238 -7.94 9.83 -30.10
N SER A 239 -8.49 11.00 -30.42
CA SER A 239 -8.15 12.25 -29.75
C SER A 239 -8.70 12.29 -28.32
N LEU A 240 -8.14 13.13 -27.45
CA LEU A 240 -8.70 13.27 -26.09
C LEU A 240 -10.14 13.81 -26.14
N THR A 241 -10.42 14.70 -27.08
CA THR A 241 -11.75 15.30 -27.30
C THR A 241 -12.78 14.25 -27.67
N ASP A 242 -12.50 13.40 -28.66
CA ASP A 242 -13.44 12.34 -29.08
C ASP A 242 -13.62 11.29 -27.98
N PHE A 243 -12.54 10.98 -27.26
CA PHE A 243 -12.59 10.10 -26.10
C PHE A 243 -13.53 10.63 -25.01
N MET A 244 -13.51 11.94 -24.73
CA MET A 244 -14.40 12.59 -23.76
C MET A 244 -15.84 12.76 -24.27
N ASN A 245 -16.05 12.81 -25.59
CA ASN A 245 -17.36 13.09 -26.18
C ASN A 245 -18.23 11.85 -26.36
N CYS A 246 -17.67 10.63 -26.29
CA CYS A 246 -18.49 9.42 -26.32
C CYS A 246 -19.29 9.24 -25.01
N PRO A 247 -20.64 9.22 -25.05
CA PRO A 247 -21.47 9.05 -23.85
C PRO A 247 -21.30 7.67 -23.20
N TYR A 248 -21.07 6.64 -24.02
CA TYR A 248 -20.97 5.24 -23.60
C TYR A 248 -19.53 4.83 -23.19
N ASN A 249 -18.63 5.81 -23.03
CA ASN A 249 -17.25 5.50 -22.71
C ASN A 249 -17.11 4.88 -21.31
N LEU A 250 -16.75 3.59 -21.26
CA LEU A 250 -16.53 2.86 -20.02
C LEU A 250 -15.37 3.39 -19.16
N ALA A 251 -14.57 4.33 -19.68
CA ALA A 251 -13.62 5.07 -18.87
C ALA A 251 -14.32 5.99 -17.87
N ASN A 252 -15.52 6.51 -18.17
CA ASN A 252 -16.28 7.36 -17.26
C ASN A 252 -16.68 6.58 -16.00
N ASN A 253 -16.39 7.14 -14.82
CA ASN A 253 -16.71 6.57 -13.51
C ASN A 253 -16.33 5.08 -13.36
N ARG A 254 -15.21 4.67 -13.96
CA ARG A 254 -14.79 3.27 -14.03
C ARG A 254 -14.60 2.66 -12.64
N GLN A 255 -13.99 3.38 -11.70
CA GLN A 255 -13.69 2.82 -10.38
C GLN A 255 -14.98 2.56 -9.61
N VAL A 256 -15.91 3.51 -9.61
CA VAL A 256 -17.24 3.35 -9.00
C VAL A 256 -17.99 2.19 -9.65
N ARG A 257 -18.11 2.17 -10.98
CA ARG A 257 -18.83 1.10 -11.68
C ARG A 257 -18.24 -0.28 -11.37
N MET A 258 -16.91 -0.40 -11.34
CA MET A 258 -16.26 -1.69 -11.12
C MET A 258 -16.21 -2.15 -9.65
N LEU A 259 -16.53 -1.28 -8.70
CA LEU A 259 -16.57 -1.60 -7.27
C LEU A 259 -17.99 -1.74 -6.73
N ALA A 260 -18.97 -1.14 -7.41
CA ALA A 260 -20.36 -1.24 -7.05
C ALA A 260 -20.94 -2.62 -7.39
N ASP A 261 -22.00 -2.95 -6.67
CA ASP A 261 -22.97 -3.96 -7.09
C ASP A 261 -23.89 -3.35 -8.16
N LEU A 262 -23.74 -3.82 -9.39
CA LEU A 262 -24.51 -3.32 -10.53
C LEU A 262 -25.95 -3.84 -10.54
N SER A 263 -26.25 -4.93 -9.83
CA SER A 263 -27.63 -5.46 -9.73
C SER A 263 -28.57 -4.46 -9.06
N LEU A 264 -28.05 -3.65 -8.12
CA LEU A 264 -28.79 -2.60 -7.39
C LEU A 264 -29.38 -1.52 -8.30
N VAL A 265 -28.86 -1.39 -9.52
CA VAL A 265 -29.27 -0.36 -10.49
C VAL A 265 -29.76 -0.96 -11.81
N GLY A 266 -30.20 -2.22 -11.81
CA GLY A 266 -30.67 -2.89 -13.02
C GLY A 266 -29.55 -3.13 -14.04
N CYS A 267 -28.33 -3.45 -13.56
CA CYS A 267 -27.16 -3.74 -14.38
C CYS A 267 -26.83 -2.60 -15.34
N TYR A 268 -26.73 -2.88 -16.65
CA TYR A 268 -26.43 -1.92 -17.70
C TYR A 268 -27.67 -1.28 -18.33
N ASN A 269 -28.87 -1.59 -17.83
CA ASN A 269 -30.09 -0.95 -18.29
C ASN A 269 -30.23 0.46 -17.68
N MET A 270 -29.85 1.46 -18.46
CA MET A 270 -29.91 2.88 -18.08
C MET A 270 -31.33 3.43 -17.95
N SER A 271 -32.36 2.72 -18.45
CA SER A 271 -33.76 3.17 -18.40
C SER A 271 -34.47 2.80 -17.09
N SER A 272 -33.82 2.02 -16.22
CA SER A 272 -34.42 1.51 -14.98
C SER A 272 -34.65 2.59 -13.91
N MET A 273 -33.85 3.67 -13.93
CA MET A 273 -33.93 4.77 -12.97
C MET A 273 -33.21 6.01 -13.50
N SER A 274 -33.40 7.17 -12.86
CA SER A 274 -32.71 8.41 -13.26
C SER A 274 -31.18 8.31 -13.09
N GLU A 275 -30.43 9.04 -13.92
CA GLU A 275 -28.96 9.05 -13.85
C GLU A 275 -28.45 9.52 -12.47
N LEU A 276 -29.13 10.50 -11.86
CA LEU A 276 -28.78 11.02 -10.54
C LEU A 276 -28.97 9.97 -9.45
N GLU A 277 -30.10 9.27 -9.45
CA GLU A 277 -30.40 8.20 -8.50
C GLU A 277 -29.44 7.02 -8.68
N ARG A 278 -29.23 6.59 -9.93
CA ARG A 278 -28.26 5.57 -10.31
C ARG A 278 -26.86 5.91 -9.78
N GLY A 279 -26.40 7.14 -10.00
CA GLY A 279 -25.09 7.60 -9.54
C GLY A 279 -24.95 7.53 -8.02
N ARG A 280 -25.99 7.94 -7.28
CA ARG A 280 -26.01 7.86 -5.80
C ARG A 280 -25.92 6.43 -5.29
N VAL A 281 -26.71 5.51 -5.86
CA VAL A 281 -26.72 4.09 -5.46
C VAL A 281 -25.36 3.44 -5.77
N LEU A 282 -24.81 3.68 -6.97
CA LEU A 282 -23.50 3.18 -7.36
C LEU A 282 -22.38 3.68 -6.44
N LEU A 283 -22.36 4.99 -6.14
CA LEU A 283 -21.34 5.57 -5.27
C LEU A 283 -21.42 5.02 -3.84
N ALA A 284 -22.64 4.89 -3.29
CA ALA A 284 -22.85 4.32 -1.97
C ALA A 284 -22.39 2.85 -1.93
N SER A 285 -22.78 2.05 -2.92
CA SER A 285 -22.37 0.65 -3.05
C SER A 285 -20.85 0.51 -3.16
N ALA A 286 -20.20 1.29 -4.04
CA ALA A 286 -18.75 1.28 -4.21
C ALA A 286 -18.00 1.67 -2.91
N LYS A 287 -18.48 2.68 -2.16
CA LYS A 287 -17.89 3.08 -0.87
C LYS A 287 -18.00 1.96 0.17
N VAL A 288 -19.15 1.29 0.25
CA VAL A 288 -19.39 0.17 1.18
C VAL A 288 -18.51 -1.02 0.82
N ASN A 289 -18.50 -1.42 -0.45
CA ASN A 289 -17.72 -2.55 -0.93
C ASN A 289 -16.22 -2.32 -0.71
N LEU A 290 -15.70 -1.14 -1.09
CA LEU A 290 -14.30 -0.78 -0.87
C LEU A 290 -13.93 -0.74 0.62
N ARG A 291 -14.79 -0.16 1.46
CA ARG A 291 -14.55 -0.11 2.92
C ARG A 291 -14.46 -1.51 3.53
N ASN A 292 -15.27 -2.44 3.03
CA ASN A 292 -15.37 -3.82 3.53
C ASN A 292 -14.36 -4.79 2.91
N MET A 293 -13.65 -4.40 1.84
CA MET A 293 -12.50 -5.17 1.35
C MET A 293 -11.44 -5.34 2.45
N ALA A 294 -10.73 -6.46 2.40
CA ALA A 294 -9.63 -6.74 3.32
C ALA A 294 -8.54 -5.66 3.20
N PHE A 295 -8.21 -5.26 1.98
CA PHE A 295 -7.21 -4.24 1.73
C PHE A 295 -7.44 -3.54 0.39
N TYR A 296 -7.06 -2.28 0.30
CA TYR A 296 -6.84 -1.62 -0.99
C TYR A 296 -5.66 -0.66 -0.93
N GLY A 297 -5.00 -0.48 -2.06
CA GLY A 297 -3.88 0.44 -2.21
C GLY A 297 -4.21 1.64 -3.11
N LEU A 298 -3.34 2.65 -3.05
CA LEU A 298 -3.41 3.84 -3.88
C LEU A 298 -2.12 3.97 -4.69
N THR A 299 -2.26 4.25 -5.98
CA THR A 299 -1.13 4.29 -6.93
C THR A 299 -0.07 5.33 -6.54
N GLU A 300 -0.51 6.42 -5.95
CA GLU A 300 0.25 7.60 -5.52
C GLU A 300 1.04 7.35 -4.23
N PHE A 301 0.76 6.27 -3.50
CA PHE A 301 1.34 5.98 -2.19
C PHE A 301 1.89 4.56 -2.12
N GLN A 302 2.89 4.23 -2.97
CA GLN A 302 3.40 2.87 -3.10
C GLN A 302 3.97 2.29 -1.78
N ARG A 303 4.75 3.07 -1.01
CA ARG A 303 5.32 2.61 0.27
C ARG A 303 4.27 2.44 1.38
N LYS A 304 3.28 3.34 1.45
CA LYS A 304 2.17 3.21 2.40
C LYS A 304 1.26 2.02 2.03
N THR A 305 1.08 1.78 0.72
CA THR A 305 0.36 0.62 0.17
C THR A 305 1.06 -0.68 0.57
N GLN A 306 2.39 -0.73 0.42
CA GLN A 306 3.19 -1.87 0.90
C GLN A 306 2.97 -2.10 2.40
N TYR A 307 3.20 -1.06 3.21
CA TYR A 307 3.07 -1.15 4.67
C TYR A 307 1.69 -1.67 5.10
N LEU A 308 0.62 -1.08 4.58
CA LEU A 308 -0.73 -1.49 4.94
C LEU A 308 -1.05 -2.92 4.48
N PHE A 309 -0.57 -3.35 3.31
CA PHE A 309 -0.74 -4.74 2.89
C PHE A 309 -0.06 -5.70 3.86
N GLU A 310 1.19 -5.41 4.21
CA GLU A 310 1.99 -6.23 5.14
C GLU A 310 1.31 -6.31 6.51
N SER A 311 0.87 -5.17 7.07
CA SER A 311 0.15 -5.12 8.35
C SER A 311 -1.24 -5.78 8.31
N THR A 312 -1.93 -5.76 7.17
CA THR A 312 -3.25 -6.37 7.01
C THR A 312 -3.15 -7.90 7.05
N PHE A 313 -2.24 -8.47 6.27
CA PHE A 313 -2.17 -9.93 6.08
C PHE A 313 -1.09 -10.63 6.92
N GLY A 314 -0.25 -9.88 7.64
CA GLY A 314 0.90 -10.47 8.35
C GLY A 314 1.94 -11.07 7.40
N LEU A 315 2.02 -10.54 6.17
CA LEU A 315 2.97 -10.97 5.14
C LEU A 315 4.04 -9.89 4.93
N HIS A 316 5.17 -10.25 4.32
CA HIS A 316 6.24 -9.30 4.01
C HIS A 316 6.62 -9.36 2.54
N PHE A 317 6.93 -8.19 1.96
CA PHE A 317 7.54 -8.15 0.64
C PHE A 317 9.06 -8.23 0.73
N ILE A 318 9.68 -8.97 -0.20
CA ILE A 318 11.13 -9.15 -0.30
C ILE A 318 11.81 -7.83 -0.66
N ARG A 319 11.24 -7.09 -1.62
CA ARG A 319 11.74 -5.78 -2.06
C ARG A 319 10.73 -4.69 -1.77
N ALA A 320 11.26 -3.53 -1.38
CA ALA A 320 10.50 -2.30 -1.23
C ALA A 320 9.78 -1.91 -2.53
N PHE A 321 8.53 -1.45 -2.41
CA PHE A 321 7.81 -0.84 -3.53
C PHE A 321 8.45 0.51 -3.88
N THR A 322 8.51 0.84 -5.17
CA THR A 322 9.10 2.08 -5.67
C THR A 322 8.02 3.00 -6.24
N GLN A 323 8.08 4.28 -5.90
CA GLN A 323 7.18 5.28 -6.46
C GLN A 323 7.69 5.73 -7.83
N ILE A 324 6.85 5.61 -8.87
CA ILE A 324 7.19 6.04 -10.23
C ILE A 324 6.14 7.06 -10.67
N ASN A 325 6.47 8.35 -10.52
CA ASN A 325 5.57 9.45 -10.84
C ASN A 325 5.63 9.88 -12.32
N SER A 326 6.72 9.54 -13.03
CA SER A 326 6.91 9.77 -14.47
C SER A 326 6.05 8.82 -15.33
N THR A 327 4.74 8.94 -15.19
CA THR A 327 3.77 8.11 -15.92
C THR A 327 3.34 8.77 -17.23
N ARG A 328 2.86 7.96 -18.18
CA ARG A 328 2.26 8.47 -19.44
C ARG A 328 1.08 9.43 -19.23
N ALA A 329 0.46 9.42 -18.06
CA ALA A 329 -0.59 10.38 -17.71
C ALA A 329 0.01 11.70 -17.21
N ALA A 330 1.05 11.63 -16.38
CA ALA A 330 1.76 12.82 -15.88
C ALA A 330 2.47 13.60 -17.00
N SER A 331 2.84 12.94 -18.10
CA SER A 331 3.41 13.58 -19.28
C SER A 331 2.37 14.30 -20.17
N VAL A 332 1.07 14.16 -19.90
CA VAL A 332 0.04 14.87 -20.66
C VAL A 332 -0.16 16.24 -20.02
N GLY A 333 0.38 17.29 -20.65
CA GLY A 333 -0.02 18.66 -20.32
C GLY A 333 -1.48 18.87 -20.72
N ILE A 334 -2.36 19.10 -19.74
CA ILE A 334 -3.77 19.45 -19.98
C ILE A 334 -4.06 20.84 -19.40
N SER A 335 -4.92 21.60 -20.08
CA SER A 335 -5.42 22.86 -19.54
C SER A 335 -6.39 22.61 -18.39
N GLU A 336 -6.57 23.62 -17.53
CA GLU A 336 -7.52 23.56 -16.41
C GLU A 336 -8.96 23.31 -16.88
N LYS A 337 -9.36 23.89 -18.03
CA LYS A 337 -10.67 23.63 -18.65
C LYS A 337 -10.86 22.15 -19.01
N VAL A 338 -9.83 21.52 -19.57
CA VAL A 338 -9.88 20.08 -19.91
C VAL A 338 -9.90 19.25 -18.64
N ARG A 339 -9.12 19.63 -17.63
CA ARG A 339 -9.13 18.97 -16.31
C ARG A 339 -10.53 18.97 -15.70
N TRP A 340 -11.16 20.14 -15.62
CA TRP A 340 -12.51 20.30 -15.07
C TRP A 340 -13.54 19.45 -15.84
N ARG A 341 -13.42 19.36 -17.17
CA ARG A 341 -14.29 18.48 -17.97
C ARG A 341 -14.09 17.00 -17.63
N ILE A 342 -12.85 16.54 -17.46
CA ILE A 342 -12.55 15.15 -17.06
C ILE A 342 -13.07 14.87 -15.66
N GLU A 343 -12.92 15.80 -14.72
CA GLU A 343 -13.46 15.70 -13.36
C GLU A 343 -15.00 15.58 -13.40
N GLY A 344 -15.69 16.36 -14.24
CA GLY A 344 -17.13 16.24 -14.44
C GLY A 344 -17.57 14.88 -15.02
N LEU A 345 -16.85 14.36 -16.03
CA LEU A 345 -17.11 13.01 -16.58
C LEU A 345 -16.86 11.88 -15.58
N ASN A 346 -16.04 12.14 -14.56
CA ASN A 346 -15.64 11.18 -13.52
C ASN A 346 -16.11 11.63 -12.13
N ALA A 347 -17.22 12.37 -12.02
CA ALA A 347 -17.65 12.98 -10.77
C ALA A 347 -17.84 11.96 -9.63
N LEU A 348 -18.41 10.78 -9.92
CA LEU A 348 -18.57 9.72 -8.92
C LEU A 348 -17.20 9.15 -8.51
N ASP A 349 -16.30 8.95 -9.48
CA ASP A 349 -14.93 8.50 -9.21
C ASP A 349 -14.16 9.53 -8.37
N MET A 350 -14.38 10.84 -8.55
CA MET A 350 -13.78 11.91 -7.74
C MET A 350 -14.23 11.80 -6.28
N GLU A 351 -15.53 11.67 -6.04
CA GLU A 351 -16.08 11.49 -4.69
C GLU A 351 -15.64 10.17 -4.03
N LEU A 352 -15.58 9.08 -4.80
CA LEU A 352 -15.07 7.80 -4.31
C LEU A 352 -13.60 7.91 -3.94
N TYR A 353 -12.78 8.54 -4.78
CA TYR A 353 -11.35 8.63 -4.56
C TYR A 353 -11.00 9.52 -3.37
N GLU A 354 -11.72 10.64 -3.18
CA GLU A 354 -11.59 11.48 -1.97
C GLU A 354 -11.86 10.67 -0.69
N TYR A 355 -12.99 9.95 -0.67
CA TYR A 355 -13.35 9.05 0.43
C TYR A 355 -12.29 7.95 0.66
N ALA A 356 -11.85 7.31 -0.42
CA ALA A 356 -10.86 6.24 -0.36
C ALA A 356 -9.49 6.72 0.12
N LYS A 357 -9.08 7.93 -0.29
CA LYS A 357 -7.82 8.56 0.13
C LYS A 357 -7.83 8.87 1.62
N GLU A 358 -8.91 9.46 2.13
CA GLU A 358 -9.02 9.74 3.56
C GLU A 358 -9.02 8.46 4.39
N LEU A 359 -9.85 7.47 4.02
CA LEU A 359 -9.88 6.17 4.71
C LEU A 359 -8.51 5.47 4.69
N PHE A 360 -7.82 5.50 3.55
CA PHE A 360 -6.50 4.87 3.39
C PHE A 360 -5.44 5.53 4.29
N LEU A 361 -5.37 6.86 4.29
CA LEU A 361 -4.40 7.59 5.12
C LEU A 361 -4.69 7.42 6.61
N ARG A 362 -5.97 7.35 7.01
CA ARG A 362 -6.34 7.04 8.40
C ARG A 362 -6.00 5.61 8.79
N ARG A 363 -6.24 4.62 7.93
CA ARG A 363 -5.81 3.24 8.16
C ARG A 363 -4.30 3.18 8.39
N TYR A 364 -3.54 3.91 7.57
CA TYR A 364 -2.08 4.01 7.70
C TYR A 364 -1.68 4.62 9.05
N GLN A 365 -2.22 5.79 9.39
CA GLN A 365 -1.96 6.47 10.66
C GLN A 365 -2.32 5.60 11.87
N PHE A 366 -3.50 4.99 11.86
CA PHE A 366 -3.99 4.12 12.93
C PHE A 366 -3.04 2.92 13.15
N ASN A 367 -2.64 2.23 12.08
CA ASN A 367 -1.70 1.10 12.19
C ASN A 367 -0.31 1.56 12.69
N ARG A 368 0.20 2.70 12.21
CA ARG A 368 1.48 3.25 12.67
C ARG A 368 1.46 3.62 14.15
N GLN A 369 0.42 4.32 14.60
CA GLN A 369 0.27 4.71 16.01
C GLN A 369 0.18 3.49 16.91
N ARG A 370 -0.61 2.48 16.52
CA ARG A 370 -0.73 1.24 17.28
C ARG A 370 0.59 0.48 17.35
N GLN A 371 1.31 0.35 16.23
CA GLN A 371 2.64 -0.29 16.22
C GLN A 371 3.62 0.44 17.16
N HIS A 372 3.64 1.77 17.13
CA HIS A 372 4.46 2.57 18.05
C HIS A 372 4.09 2.35 19.51
N GLN A 373 2.80 2.22 19.83
CA GLN A 373 2.34 1.90 21.19
C GLN A 373 2.78 0.50 21.63
N GLU A 374 2.64 -0.51 20.76
CA GLU A 374 3.10 -1.88 21.01
C GLU A 374 4.62 -1.94 21.25
N GLU A 375 5.41 -1.21 20.46
CA GLU A 375 6.87 -1.09 20.65
C GLU A 375 7.24 -0.37 21.95
N ARG A 376 6.54 0.71 22.30
CA ARG A 376 6.73 1.43 23.58
C ARG A 376 6.44 0.52 24.77
N LEU A 377 5.36 -0.27 24.71
CA LEU A 377 4.99 -1.25 25.74
C LEU A 377 6.05 -2.35 25.86
N ARG A 378 6.53 -2.90 24.74
CA ARG A 378 7.58 -3.91 24.71
C ARG A 378 8.88 -3.40 25.34
N ARG A 379 9.34 -2.21 24.96
CA ARG A 379 10.54 -1.57 25.56
C ARG A 379 10.37 -1.35 27.07
N ARG A 380 9.17 -1.00 27.55
CA ARG A 380 8.88 -0.85 28.98
C ARG A 380 8.97 -2.20 29.71
N GLN A 381 8.41 -3.27 29.14
CA GLN A 381 8.48 -4.61 29.71
C GLN A 381 9.91 -5.16 29.74
N GLU A 382 10.69 -4.93 28.67
CA GLU A 382 12.11 -5.29 28.61
C GLU A 382 12.91 -4.57 29.70
N ARG A 383 12.67 -3.26 29.92
CA ARG A 383 13.28 -2.49 31.03
C ARG A 383 12.90 -3.05 32.40
N GLN A 384 11.63 -3.40 32.62
CA GLN A 384 11.18 -4.00 33.88
C GLN A 384 11.84 -5.36 34.14
N ARG A 385 11.97 -6.19 33.10
CA ARG A 385 12.68 -7.48 33.19
C ARG A 385 14.15 -7.28 33.52
N MET A 386 14.84 -6.37 32.82
CA MET A 386 16.25 -6.05 33.09
C MET A 386 16.45 -5.54 34.52
N HIS A 387 15.59 -4.65 35.00
CA HIS A 387 15.65 -4.13 36.37
C HIS A 387 15.44 -5.26 37.41
N ARG A 388 14.49 -6.17 37.17
CA ARG A 388 14.25 -7.34 38.04
C ARG A 388 15.45 -8.30 38.05
N THR A 389 16.06 -8.55 36.89
CA THR A 389 17.28 -9.39 36.80
C THR A 389 18.46 -8.74 37.50
N TYR A 390 18.65 -7.42 37.34
CA TYR A 390 19.70 -6.65 38.01
C TYR A 390 19.54 -6.67 39.54
N LEU A 391 18.32 -6.42 40.04
CA LEU A 391 18.02 -6.56 41.47
C LEU A 391 18.33 -7.99 41.96
N GLY A 392 17.88 -9.02 41.23
CA GLY A 392 18.18 -10.41 41.59
C GLY A 392 19.67 -10.76 41.61
N GLN A 393 20.48 -10.14 40.75
CA GLN A 393 21.95 -10.28 40.78
C GLN A 393 22.58 -9.54 41.96
N LEU A 394 22.10 -8.34 42.28
CA LEU A 394 22.52 -7.60 43.49
C LEU A 394 22.23 -8.39 44.76
N TRP A 395 21.04 -8.99 44.88
CA TRP A 395 20.69 -9.87 46.00
C TRP A 395 21.60 -11.10 46.09
N ARG A 396 22.07 -11.64 44.95
CA ARG A 396 23.02 -12.78 44.94
C ARG A 396 24.46 -12.36 45.26
N LEU A 397 24.85 -11.14 44.93
CA LEU A 397 26.20 -10.60 45.21
C LEU A 397 26.32 -10.02 46.62
N GLY A 398 25.20 -9.57 47.20
CA GLY A 398 25.10 -9.13 48.60
C GLY A 398 24.74 -10.24 49.59
N GLY A 399 24.50 -11.48 49.11
CA GLY A 399 24.21 -12.65 49.94
C GLY A 399 25.45 -13.50 50.20
N GLY A 400 26.52 -12.89 50.70
CA GLY A 400 27.78 -13.55 51.03
C GLY A 400 28.42 -12.90 52.25
N GLY A 401 27.94 -13.29 53.43
CA GLY A 401 28.53 -12.93 54.72
C GLY A 401 27.51 -12.36 55.69
N GLU A 402 26.89 -13.22 56.48
CA GLU A 402 26.96 -13.14 57.94
C GLU A 402 26.32 -14.42 58.52
N ASP A 403 27.10 -15.12 59.34
CA ASP A 403 26.68 -16.23 60.17
C ASP A 403 25.58 -15.75 61.12
N GLU A 404 24.38 -16.33 61.03
CA GLU A 404 23.36 -16.16 62.07
C GLU A 404 23.64 -17.19 63.18
N GLU A 405 24.37 -16.74 64.21
CA GLU A 405 24.23 -17.29 65.56
C GLU A 405 22.81 -16.99 66.07
N GLU A 406 22.17 -18.02 66.59
CA GLU A 406 20.89 -17.93 67.30
C GLU A 406 21.06 -17.10 68.58
N GLU A 407 20.42 -15.94 68.67
CA GLU A 407 20.01 -15.38 69.97
C GLU A 407 18.55 -14.92 69.91
N GLU A 408 17.70 -15.63 70.67
CA GLU A 408 16.44 -15.10 71.19
C GLU A 408 16.69 -13.81 71.98
N VAL A 409 15.80 -12.82 71.87
CA VAL A 409 15.15 -12.12 73.01
C VAL A 409 14.23 -10.98 72.53
N LYS A 410 12.93 -11.16 72.84
CA LYS A 410 11.86 -10.19 73.22
C LYS A 410 11.66 -8.85 72.49
N GLY A 411 10.42 -8.65 72.03
CA GLY A 411 9.82 -7.32 71.79
C GLY A 411 9.67 -6.48 73.07
N PRO A 412 9.32 -5.18 72.97
CA PRO A 412 7.94 -4.78 72.69
C PRO A 412 7.76 -3.53 71.81
N GLU A 413 6.49 -3.16 71.66
CA GLU A 413 5.86 -2.09 70.87
C GLU A 413 6.29 -0.63 71.18
N GLU A 414 5.97 0.23 70.19
CA GLU A 414 5.18 1.48 70.32
C GLU A 414 5.85 2.86 70.07
N VAL A 415 5.09 3.72 69.35
CA VAL A 415 5.15 5.22 69.25
C VAL A 415 6.17 5.81 68.24
N ALA A 416 5.90 6.75 67.31
CA ALA A 416 4.72 7.52 66.90
C ALA A 416 4.90 8.03 65.45
N THR A 417 3.77 8.23 64.79
CA THR A 417 3.55 9.06 63.59
C THR A 417 3.65 10.56 63.91
N THR A 418 4.25 11.34 63.02
CA THR A 418 3.85 12.74 62.77
C THR A 418 3.84 13.04 61.27
N GLU A 419 2.64 13.05 60.71
CA GLU A 419 2.09 14.03 59.74
C GLU A 419 2.57 15.47 60.04
N ASP A 420 2.66 16.48 59.18
CA ASP A 420 2.20 16.79 57.81
C ASP A 420 2.81 18.18 57.43
N TYR A 421 2.61 18.61 56.17
CA TYR A 421 2.39 19.97 55.64
C TYR A 421 3.11 20.37 54.33
N SER A 422 2.50 19.96 53.22
CA SER A 422 1.81 20.80 52.22
C SER A 422 2.50 22.02 51.54
N SER A 423 2.53 21.95 50.20
CA SER A 423 1.95 22.92 49.24
C SER A 423 2.83 23.79 48.32
N GLN A 424 2.41 23.77 47.04
CA GLN A 424 2.40 24.85 46.02
C GLN A 424 3.68 25.27 45.27
N VAL A 425 3.70 25.02 43.95
CA VAL A 425 4.11 25.97 42.87
C VAL A 425 3.38 25.52 41.58
N VAL A 426 2.25 26.11 41.16
CA VAL A 426 1.99 27.32 40.35
C VAL A 426 2.62 27.33 38.93
N ARG A 427 1.74 27.46 37.93
CA ARG A 427 1.95 27.77 36.51
C ARG A 427 2.84 29.00 36.29
N TRP A 428 3.63 28.95 35.21
CA TRP A 428 3.81 30.07 34.27
C TRP A 428 3.71 29.54 32.85
#